data_AF-A0A101GMM7-F1
#
_entry.id   AF-A0A101GMM7-F1
#
_cell.length_a   1.000
_cell.length_b   1.000
_cell.length_c   1.000
_cell.angle_alpha   90.00
_cell.angle_beta   90.00
_cell.angle_gamma   90.00
#
_symmetry.space_group_name_H-M   'P 1'
#
loop_
_entity.id
_entity.type
_entity.pdbx_description
1 polymer ?
#
loop_
_entity_poly.entity_id
_entity_poly.type
_entity_poly.pdbx_seq_one_letter_code
_entity_poly.pdbx_strand_id
1 'polypeptide(L)'
;MSKVVQISPTTRHEGHSKLVLKVNDEGIVERGDWLSITPVRGVEKLAIGKTMEQVPKIASRVCGICPIAHTLAGVEAMEASIGCEIPEDAKLLRYILQCANRMHSHALHNILSLPDMYLPGTDVKINPFTKEEPVRTVALRIQRELPEARLG
;
A
#
# COMPACT_ATOMS: atom_id res chain seq x y z
N MET A 1 -22.17 4.85 -30.81
CA MET A 1 -23.06 4.88 -29.62
C MET A 1 -22.21 4.65 -28.37
N SER A 2 -22.32 5.47 -27.34
CA SER A 2 -21.53 5.25 -26.12
C SER A 2 -21.99 4.00 -25.36
N LYS A 3 -21.08 3.09 -25.02
CA LYS A 3 -21.32 1.89 -24.21
C LYS A 3 -20.77 2.08 -22.80
N VAL A 4 -21.27 1.30 -21.84
CA VAL A 4 -20.76 1.28 -20.46
C VAL A 4 -20.13 -0.08 -20.18
N VAL A 5 -18.86 -0.07 -19.78
CA VAL A 5 -18.09 -1.24 -19.35
C VAL A 5 -17.77 -1.09 -17.87
N GLN A 6 -17.87 -2.18 -17.11
CA GLN A 6 -17.56 -2.19 -15.68
C GLN A 6 -16.53 -3.28 -15.35
N ILE A 7 -15.52 -2.91 -14.56
CA ILE A 7 -14.54 -3.84 -13.98
C ILE A 7 -14.75 -3.85 -12.46
N SER A 8 -15.14 -5.00 -11.90
CA SER A 8 -15.41 -5.15 -10.46
C SER A 8 -15.18 -6.61 -10.03
N PRO A 9 -14.27 -6.88 -9.07
CA PRO A 9 -13.34 -5.94 -8.47
C PRO A 9 -12.20 -5.57 -9.42
N THR A 10 -11.58 -4.42 -9.20
CA THR A 10 -10.20 -4.19 -9.68
C THR A 10 -9.22 -5.09 -8.90
N THR A 11 -8.06 -5.38 -9.48
CA THR A 11 -7.09 -6.33 -8.90
C THR A 11 -5.68 -5.75 -8.85
N ARG A 12 -4.79 -6.38 -8.08
CA ARG A 12 -3.37 -6.00 -7.89
C ARG A 12 -3.15 -4.59 -7.31
N HIS A 13 -4.07 -4.13 -6.48
CA HIS A 13 -3.87 -3.02 -5.56
C HIS A 13 -4.56 -3.36 -4.22
N GLU A 14 -4.32 -2.54 -3.20
CA GLU A 14 -4.96 -2.72 -1.89
C GLU A 14 -6.42 -2.23 -1.90
N GLY A 15 -7.27 -2.87 -1.10
CA GLY A 15 -8.66 -2.48 -0.91
C GLY A 15 -9.61 -3.00 -2.00
N HIS A 16 -10.85 -2.50 -1.95
CA HIS A 16 -11.91 -2.93 -2.85
C HIS A 16 -12.46 -1.71 -3.62
N SER A 17 -12.27 -1.71 -4.93
CA SER A 17 -12.78 -0.67 -5.84
C SER A 17 -13.34 -1.27 -7.13
N LYS A 18 -14.01 -0.43 -7.92
CA LYS A 18 -14.48 -0.76 -9.27
C LYS A 18 -14.22 0.41 -10.23
N LEU A 19 -14.16 0.08 -11.52
CA LEU A 19 -14.11 1.05 -12.62
C LEU A 19 -15.45 1.01 -13.38
N VAL A 20 -16.06 2.17 -13.58
CA VAL A 20 -17.23 2.36 -14.45
C VAL A 20 -16.81 3.26 -15.60
N LEU A 21 -16.77 2.71 -16.80
CA LEU A 21 -16.16 3.34 -17.97
C LEU A 21 -17.21 3.55 -19.06
N LYS A 22 -17.47 4.80 -19.42
CA LYS A 22 -18.19 5.15 -20.64
C LYS A 22 -17.18 5.17 -21.79
N VAL A 23 -17.39 4.34 -22.80
CA VAL A 23 -16.49 4.18 -23.95
C VAL A 23 -17.18 4.50 -25.27
N ASN A 24 -16.41 5.04 -26.22
CA ASN A 24 -16.85 5.26 -27.60
C ASN A 24 -16.89 3.93 -28.39
N ASP A 25 -17.19 4.01 -29.69
CA ASP A 25 -17.31 2.81 -30.53
C ASP A 25 -15.96 2.10 -30.75
N GLU A 26 -14.83 2.83 -30.66
CA GLU A 26 -13.46 2.30 -30.72
C GLU A 26 -12.97 1.71 -29.38
N GLY A 27 -13.77 1.79 -28.32
CA GLY A 27 -13.41 1.30 -26.98
C GLY A 27 -12.51 2.25 -26.18
N ILE A 28 -12.35 3.50 -26.61
CA ILE A 28 -11.63 4.55 -25.87
C ILE A 28 -12.54 5.15 -24.81
N VAL A 29 -12.00 5.33 -23.59
CA VAL A 29 -12.74 5.91 -22.46
C VAL A 29 -13.02 7.39 -22.71
N GLU A 30 -14.30 7.76 -22.73
CA GLU A 30 -14.78 9.15 -22.78
C GLU A 30 -14.92 9.75 -21.37
N ARG A 31 -15.33 8.90 -20.41
CA ARG A 31 -15.44 9.23 -18.98
C ARG A 31 -15.25 7.96 -18.17
N GLY A 32 -14.38 8.00 -17.17
CA GLY A 32 -14.14 6.90 -16.26
C GLY A 32 -14.29 7.32 -14.80
N ASP A 33 -15.09 6.57 -14.05
CA ASP A 33 -15.21 6.71 -12.60
C ASP A 33 -14.49 5.52 -11.94
N TRP A 34 -13.41 5.80 -11.21
CA TRP A 34 -12.76 4.83 -10.31
C TRP A 34 -13.19 5.11 -8.88
N LEU A 35 -13.91 4.17 -8.26
CA LEU A 35 -14.54 4.40 -6.97
C LEU A 35 -14.32 3.27 -5.97
N SER A 36 -14.15 3.64 -4.71
CA SER A 36 -14.13 2.70 -3.59
C SER A 36 -15.51 2.08 -3.40
N ILE A 37 -15.53 0.78 -3.17
CA ILE A 37 -16.68 0.02 -2.67
C ILE A 37 -16.33 -0.69 -1.37
N THR A 38 -15.22 -0.30 -0.74
CA THR A 38 -14.80 -0.80 0.57
C THR A 38 -15.77 -0.29 1.64
N PRO A 39 -16.32 -1.16 2.52
CA PRO A 39 -17.17 -0.73 3.62
C PRO A 39 -16.48 0.32 4.51
N VAL A 40 -17.22 1.37 4.87
CA VAL A 40 -16.72 2.46 5.69
C VAL A 40 -16.63 2.00 7.15
N ARG A 41 -15.40 1.81 7.64
CA ARG A 41 -15.13 1.46 9.06
C ARG A 41 -15.34 2.62 10.03
N GLY A 42 -15.39 3.86 9.53
CA GLY A 42 -15.77 5.04 10.32
C GLY A 42 -14.76 5.50 11.37
N VAL A 43 -13.44 5.35 11.11
CA VAL A 43 -12.37 5.62 12.09
C VAL A 43 -12.43 7.02 12.71
N GLU A 44 -12.78 8.04 11.92
CA GLU A 44 -12.88 9.43 12.40
C GLU A 44 -14.01 9.61 13.42
N LYS A 45 -15.19 9.04 13.15
CA LYS A 45 -16.34 9.12 14.06
C LYS A 45 -16.12 8.25 15.30
N LEU A 46 -15.52 7.08 15.11
CA LEU A 46 -15.06 6.18 16.16
C LEU A 46 -14.07 6.86 17.13
N ALA A 47 -13.25 7.80 16.65
CA ALA A 47 -12.24 8.48 17.45
C ALA A 47 -12.83 9.48 18.46
N ILE A 48 -14.04 9.99 18.22
CA ILE A 48 -14.69 10.96 19.11
C ILE A 48 -14.92 10.33 20.49
N GLY A 49 -14.43 11.00 21.53
CA GLY A 49 -14.52 10.53 22.93
C GLY A 49 -13.44 9.52 23.34
N LYS A 50 -12.50 9.17 22.46
CA LYS A 50 -11.33 8.34 22.80
C LYS A 50 -10.13 9.19 23.21
N THR A 51 -9.17 8.57 23.90
CA THR A 51 -7.95 9.26 24.32
C THR A 51 -7.00 9.48 23.15
N MET A 52 -6.20 10.55 23.24
CA MET A 52 -5.21 10.89 22.22
C MET A 52 -4.13 9.81 22.03
N GLU A 53 -3.85 8.97 23.04
CA GLU A 53 -2.94 7.83 22.87
C GLU A 53 -3.59 6.66 22.12
N GLN A 54 -4.90 6.46 22.29
CA GLN A 54 -5.61 5.34 21.69
C GLN A 54 -5.88 5.56 20.19
N VAL A 55 -6.28 6.79 19.82
CA VAL A 55 -6.71 7.11 18.45
C VAL A 55 -5.65 6.79 17.39
N PRO A 56 -4.36 7.17 17.53
CA PRO A 56 -3.34 6.82 16.54
C PRO A 56 -3.12 5.30 16.40
N LYS A 57 -3.29 4.54 17.49
CA LYS A 57 -3.18 3.06 17.45
C LYS A 57 -4.35 2.43 16.72
N ILE A 58 -5.56 3.00 16.83
CA ILE A 58 -6.73 2.63 16.03
C ILE A 58 -6.50 3.03 14.56
N ALA A 59 -6.07 4.26 14.30
CA ALA A 59 -5.83 4.78 12.95
C ALA A 59 -4.75 3.98 12.20
N SER A 60 -3.74 3.47 12.91
CA SER A 60 -2.74 2.55 12.38
C SER A 60 -3.35 1.31 11.69
N ARG A 61 -4.56 0.88 12.10
CA ARG A 61 -5.27 -0.27 11.51
C ARG A 61 -6.12 0.11 10.30
N VAL A 62 -6.08 1.37 9.85
CA VAL A 62 -6.71 1.78 8.59
C VAL A 62 -6.09 1.02 7.42
N CYS A 63 -4.76 0.89 7.37
CA CYS A 63 -4.09 0.14 6.31
C CYS A 63 -2.91 -0.65 6.87
N GLY A 64 -2.82 -1.94 6.51
CA GLY A 64 -1.71 -2.82 6.91
C GLY A 64 -0.42 -2.63 6.11
N ILE A 65 -0.49 -1.95 4.96
CA ILE A 65 0.69 -1.64 4.13
C ILE A 65 1.37 -0.36 4.60
N CYS A 66 0.61 0.68 4.96
CA CYS A 66 1.14 1.96 5.42
C CYS A 66 0.73 2.33 6.87
N PRO A 67 0.79 1.40 7.85
CA PRO A 67 0.35 1.68 9.21
C PRO A 67 1.20 2.77 9.87
N ILE A 68 2.47 2.91 9.46
CA ILE A 68 3.39 3.95 9.94
C ILE A 68 2.87 5.35 9.59
N ALA A 69 2.38 5.55 8.36
CA ALA A 69 1.86 6.85 7.94
C ALA A 69 0.68 7.29 8.81
N HIS A 70 -0.29 6.40 9.05
CA HIS A 70 -1.44 6.70 9.90
C HIS A 70 -1.05 6.87 11.37
N THR A 71 -0.06 6.12 11.86
CA THR A 71 0.41 6.24 13.24
C THR A 71 1.10 7.58 13.46
N LEU A 72 2.07 7.93 12.60
CA LEU A 72 2.84 9.17 12.72
C LEU A 72 1.94 10.40 12.54
N ALA A 73 1.15 10.45 11.47
CA ALA A 73 0.24 11.57 11.24
C ALA A 73 -0.81 11.70 12.36
N GLY A 74 -1.31 10.57 12.87
CA GLY A 74 -2.23 10.57 14.01
C GLY A 74 -1.59 11.13 15.28
N VAL A 75 -0.37 10.71 15.61
CA VAL A 75 0.37 11.21 16.79
C VAL A 75 0.73 12.70 16.62
N GLU A 76 1.28 13.09 15.47
CA GLU A 76 1.70 14.46 15.19
C GLU A 76 0.53 15.43 15.18
N ALA A 77 -0.66 15.01 14.73
CA ALA A 77 -1.87 15.82 14.84
C ALA A 77 -2.29 16.06 16.30
N MET A 78 -2.16 15.05 17.17
CA MET A 78 -2.45 15.21 18.60
C MET A 78 -1.42 16.11 19.28
N GLU A 79 -0.14 15.92 18.99
CA GLU A 79 0.96 16.75 19.50
C GLU A 79 0.80 18.21 19.09
N ALA A 80 0.47 18.46 17.82
CA ALA A 80 0.17 19.80 17.32
C ALA A 80 -1.02 20.43 18.05
N SER A 81 -2.08 19.65 18.31
CA SER A 81 -3.27 20.14 19.01
C SER A 81 -3.01 20.56 20.46
N ILE A 82 -2.05 19.93 21.14
CA ILE A 82 -1.72 20.22 22.55
C ILE A 82 -0.47 21.08 22.68
N GLY A 83 0.18 21.45 21.58
CA GLY A 83 1.43 22.21 21.58
C GLY A 83 2.64 21.44 22.14
N CYS A 84 2.67 20.12 21.96
CA CYS A 84 3.77 19.28 22.43
C CYS A 84 4.93 19.29 21.44
N GLU A 85 6.11 19.71 21.91
CA GLU A 85 7.36 19.52 21.19
C GLU A 85 8.07 18.26 21.69
N ILE A 86 8.38 17.34 20.77
CA ILE A 86 9.09 16.10 21.08
C ILE A 86 10.62 16.28 21.00
N PRO A 87 11.41 15.45 21.71
CA PRO A 87 12.86 15.45 21.60
C PRO A 87 13.36 15.17 20.18
N GLU A 88 14.53 15.69 19.83
CA GLU A 88 15.13 15.53 18.49
C GLU A 88 15.35 14.05 18.12
N ASP A 89 15.85 13.25 19.05
CA ASP A 89 16.06 11.81 18.82
C ASP A 89 14.75 11.08 18.49
N ALA A 90 13.62 11.52 19.05
CA ALA A 90 12.32 10.97 18.73
C ALA A 90 11.89 11.34 17.30
N LYS A 91 12.16 12.57 16.83
CA LYS A 91 11.93 12.98 15.43
C LYS A 91 12.77 12.13 14.49
N LEU A 92 14.05 11.93 14.78
CA LEU A 92 14.96 11.10 13.98
C LEU A 92 14.49 9.66 13.88
N LEU A 93 14.05 9.05 14.98
CA LEU A 93 13.49 7.69 14.97
C LEU A 93 12.20 7.60 14.12
N ARG A 94 11.33 8.62 14.15
CA ARG A 94 10.14 8.68 13.27
C ARG A 94 10.54 8.75 11.79
N TYR A 95 11.54 9.56 11.45
CA TYR A 95 12.04 9.65 10.08
C TYR A 95 12.62 8.33 9.58
N ILE A 96 13.47 7.67 10.39
CA ILE A 96 14.03 6.35 10.06
C ILE A 96 12.91 5.35 9.80
N LEU A 97 11.91 5.31 10.69
CA LEU A 97 10.76 4.40 10.57
C LEU A 97 9.95 4.66 9.29
N GLN A 98 9.69 5.91 8.94
CA GLN A 98 8.95 6.26 7.74
C GLN A 98 9.74 5.94 6.45
N CYS A 99 11.05 6.15 6.45
CA CYS A 99 11.93 5.77 5.34
C CYS A 99 11.94 4.26 5.12
N ALA A 100 12.09 3.48 6.20
CA ALA A 100 12.00 2.02 6.14
C ALA A 100 10.63 1.57 5.60
N ASN A 101 9.54 2.21 6.05
CA ASN A 101 8.21 1.88 5.56
C ASN A 101 8.04 2.20 4.06
N ARG A 102 8.59 3.32 3.59
CA ARG A 102 8.55 3.69 2.17
C ARG A 102 9.27 2.65 1.29
N MET A 103 10.45 2.20 1.71
CA MET A 103 11.20 1.17 0.99
C MET A 103 10.41 -0.14 0.89
N HIS A 104 9.85 -0.61 2.01
CA HIS A 104 9.01 -1.82 2.02
C HIS A 104 7.81 -1.68 1.07
N SER A 105 7.09 -0.54 1.16
CA SER A 105 5.87 -0.32 0.39
C SER A 105 6.15 -0.24 -1.11
N HIS A 106 7.27 0.35 -1.52
CA HIS A 106 7.67 0.40 -2.93
C HIS A 106 8.06 -0.98 -3.47
N ALA A 107 8.83 -1.75 -2.70
CA ALA A 107 9.18 -3.12 -3.08
C ALA A 107 7.92 -3.99 -3.25
N LEU A 108 6.96 -3.88 -2.32
CA LEU A 108 5.66 -4.57 -2.44
C LEU A 108 4.89 -4.13 -3.70
N HIS A 109 4.87 -2.83 -4.00
CA HIS A 109 4.19 -2.32 -5.19
C HIS A 109 4.84 -2.81 -6.49
N ASN A 110 6.16 -3.01 -6.53
CA ASN A 110 6.81 -3.64 -7.66
C ASN A 110 6.25 -5.04 -7.91
N ILE A 111 6.08 -5.87 -6.87
CA ILE A 111 5.49 -7.21 -7.01
C ILE A 111 4.08 -7.15 -7.62
N LEU A 112 3.27 -6.18 -7.22
CA LEU A 112 1.91 -6.01 -7.75
C LEU A 112 1.87 -5.54 -9.22
N SER A 113 2.85 -4.72 -9.61
CA SER A 113 2.87 -4.05 -10.92
C SER A 113 3.63 -4.81 -12.00
N LEU A 114 4.66 -5.59 -11.62
CA LEU A 114 5.51 -6.33 -12.57
C LEU A 114 4.73 -7.25 -13.54
N PRO A 115 3.61 -7.91 -13.15
CA PRO A 115 2.77 -8.68 -14.09
C PRO A 115 2.28 -7.94 -15.34
N ASP A 116 2.25 -6.61 -15.32
CA ASP A 116 1.87 -5.79 -16.48
C ASP A 116 3.05 -5.41 -17.38
N MET A 117 4.28 -5.71 -16.96
CA MET A 117 5.50 -5.32 -17.66
C MET A 117 6.04 -6.45 -18.53
N TYR A 118 6.76 -6.08 -19.57
CA TYR A 118 7.50 -6.99 -20.44
C TYR A 118 8.97 -7.02 -20.05
N LEU A 119 9.62 -8.18 -20.20
CA LEU A 119 11.08 -8.26 -20.12
C LEU A 119 11.68 -7.42 -21.25
N PRO A 120 12.62 -6.50 -20.95
CA PRO A 120 13.15 -5.58 -21.96
C PRO A 120 13.69 -6.31 -23.19
N GLY A 121 13.21 -5.92 -24.37
CA GLY A 121 13.61 -6.53 -25.65
C GLY A 121 12.91 -7.84 -26.01
N THR A 122 11.84 -8.21 -25.30
CA THR A 122 11.08 -9.44 -25.56
C THR A 122 9.56 -9.21 -25.44
N ASP A 123 8.78 -10.15 -25.99
CA ASP A 123 7.31 -10.21 -25.78
C ASP A 123 6.91 -11.05 -24.55
N VAL A 124 7.86 -11.34 -23.65
CA VAL A 124 7.63 -12.13 -22.44
C VAL A 124 7.17 -11.21 -21.31
N LYS A 125 6.01 -11.50 -20.72
CA LYS A 125 5.52 -10.80 -19.52
C LYS A 125 6.26 -11.26 -18.28
N ILE A 126 6.63 -10.32 -17.41
CA ILE A 126 7.25 -10.63 -16.13
C ILE A 126 6.20 -11.26 -15.22
N ASN A 127 6.46 -12.45 -14.67
CA ASN A 127 5.60 -13.04 -13.65
C ASN A 127 6.42 -13.35 -12.39
N PRO A 128 6.32 -12.55 -11.32
CA PRO A 128 7.10 -12.76 -10.10
C PRO A 128 6.69 -14.03 -9.32
N PHE A 129 5.66 -14.75 -9.77
CA PHE A 129 5.10 -15.93 -9.11
C PHE A 129 5.33 -17.26 -9.87
N THR A 130 5.94 -17.24 -11.06
CA THR A 130 6.32 -18.49 -11.76
C THR A 130 7.54 -19.14 -11.10
N LYS A 131 7.68 -20.46 -11.26
CA LYS A 131 8.82 -21.20 -10.69
C LYS A 131 10.14 -20.85 -11.39
N GLU A 132 10.07 -20.37 -12.63
CA GLU A 132 11.19 -20.18 -13.56
C GLU A 132 11.75 -18.73 -13.61
N GLU A 133 11.23 -17.75 -12.85
CA GLU A 133 11.64 -16.33 -12.98
C GLU A 133 12.57 -15.79 -11.84
N PRO A 134 13.38 -14.74 -12.09
CA PRO A 134 14.55 -14.31 -11.29
C PRO A 134 14.24 -13.88 -9.85
N VAL A 135 13.01 -13.46 -9.57
CA VAL A 135 12.61 -12.97 -8.24
C VAL A 135 12.70 -14.09 -7.19
N ARG A 136 12.35 -15.32 -7.57
CA ARG A 136 12.55 -16.49 -6.70
C ARG A 136 14.03 -16.75 -6.46
N THR A 137 14.88 -16.58 -7.47
CA THR A 137 16.33 -16.76 -7.34
C THR A 137 16.96 -15.72 -6.40
N VAL A 138 16.52 -14.46 -6.47
CA VAL A 138 16.96 -13.40 -5.53
C VAL A 138 16.40 -13.64 -4.13
N ALA A 139 15.13 -14.00 -3.98
CA ALA A 139 14.52 -14.34 -2.69
C ALA A 139 15.19 -15.57 -2.05
N LEU A 140 15.49 -16.62 -2.83
CA LEU A 140 16.23 -17.80 -2.38
C LEU A 140 17.69 -17.47 -2.04
N ARG A 141 18.33 -16.51 -2.73
CA ARG A 141 19.67 -16.02 -2.38
C ARG A 141 19.62 -15.27 -1.04
N ILE A 142 18.66 -14.37 -0.84
CA ILE A 142 18.47 -13.69 0.45
C ILE A 142 18.20 -14.72 1.57
N GLN A 143 17.39 -15.75 1.30
CA GLN A 143 17.16 -16.86 2.24
C GLN A 143 18.41 -17.70 2.53
N ARG A 144 19.32 -17.87 1.55
CA ARG A 144 20.60 -18.60 1.73
C ARG A 144 21.69 -17.75 2.41
N GLU A 145 21.66 -16.44 2.21
CA GLU A 145 22.63 -15.48 2.76
C GLU A 145 22.28 -15.05 4.19
N LEU A 146 21.05 -15.32 4.65
CA LEU A 146 20.74 -15.31 6.07
C LEU A 146 21.45 -16.53 6.69
N PRO A 147 22.50 -16.36 7.52
CA PRO A 147 23.09 -17.48 8.22
C PRO A 147 21.96 -18.18 8.99
N GLU A 148 21.92 -19.50 8.91
CA GLU A 148 21.04 -20.33 9.72
C GLU A 148 21.10 -19.80 11.15
N ALA A 149 20.08 -19.06 11.56
CA ALA A 149 19.85 -18.73 12.94
C ALA A 149 19.58 -20.10 13.57
N ARG A 150 20.64 -20.67 14.11
CA ARG A 150 20.68 -21.86 14.96
C ARG A 150 19.50 -21.79 15.92
N LEU A 151 18.40 -22.43 15.54
CA LEU A 151 17.40 -22.90 16.48
C LEU A 151 17.85 -24.32 16.80
N GLY A 152 18.46 -24.45 17.98
CA GLY A 152 18.57 -25.75 18.64
C GLY A 152 17.21 -26.29 19.05
#